data_AF-A0A847EGF7-F1
#
_entry.id   AF-A0A847EGF7-F1
#
_cell.length_a   1.000
_cell.length_b   1.000
_cell.length_c   1.000
_cell.angle_alpha   90.00
_cell.angle_beta   90.00
_cell.angle_gamma   90.00
#
_symmetry.space_group_name_H-M   'P 1'
#
loop_
_entity.id
_entity.type
_entity.pdbx_description
1 polymer ?
#
loop_
_entity_poly.entity_id
_entity_poly.type
_entity_poly.pdbx_seq_one_letter_code
_entity_poly.pdbx_strand_id
1 'polypeptide(L)'
;MLNQPIGKPTKGTIIFGGMQDIYDRVVGYVSVINTLMLAGVFYNTVIIKTPWLNWMSVPLFIAIGVVTVFTLSVLVWKLIIPRMIAYSNYQGYKHSNPLKEDVQKLDEKLNLIMKYMKLDEKRDN
;
A
#
# COMPACT_ATOMS: atom_id res chain seq x y z
N MET A 1 19.15 -24.85 -12.02
CA MET A 1 18.81 -24.84 -10.60
C MET A 1 20.02 -24.31 -9.86
N LEU A 2 19.92 -23.12 -9.27
CA LEU A 2 20.87 -22.63 -8.27
C LEU A 2 20.01 -22.12 -7.13
N ASN A 3 20.05 -22.87 -6.03
CA ASN A 3 19.47 -22.52 -4.74
C ASN A 3 19.98 -21.14 -4.32
N GLN A 4 19.16 -20.10 -4.44
CA GLN A 4 19.16 -19.13 -3.36
C GLN A 4 18.20 -19.69 -2.31
N PRO A 5 18.68 -20.05 -1.12
CA PRO A 5 17.74 -20.32 -0.05
C PRO A 5 16.97 -19.02 0.14
N ILE A 6 15.66 -19.05 -0.12
CA ILE A 6 14.72 -18.16 0.56
C ILE A 6 15.11 -18.34 2.03
N GLY A 7 15.84 -17.38 2.59
CA GLY A 7 16.43 -17.53 3.91
C GLY A 7 15.32 -17.97 4.82
N LYS A 8 15.41 -19.19 5.37
CA LYS A 8 14.36 -19.71 6.25
C LYS A 8 14.15 -18.63 7.31
N PRO A 9 12.93 -18.11 7.48
CA PRO A 9 12.71 -16.98 8.35
C PRO A 9 13.30 -17.32 9.72
N THR A 10 14.33 -16.58 10.11
CA THR A 10 15.02 -16.80 11.36
C THR A 10 14.03 -16.53 12.49
N LYS A 11 14.15 -17.25 13.61
CA LYS A 11 13.26 -17.02 14.78
C LYS A 11 13.19 -15.53 15.15
N GLY A 12 14.31 -14.81 15.02
CA GLY A 12 14.37 -13.36 15.16
C GLY A 12 13.47 -12.61 14.19
N THR A 13 13.54 -12.87 12.88
CA THR A 13 12.69 -12.22 11.86
C THR A 13 11.20 -12.44 12.11
N ILE A 14 10.81 -13.63 12.57
CA ILE A 14 9.40 -13.94 12.92
C ILE A 14 8.96 -13.14 14.15
N ILE A 15 9.79 -13.08 15.19
CA ILE A 15 9.50 -12.31 16.41
C ILE A 15 9.44 -10.81 16.11
N PHE A 16 10.42 -10.27 15.40
CA PHE A 16 10.44 -8.86 15.00
C PHE A 16 9.25 -8.51 14.10
N GLY A 17 8.91 -9.37 13.14
CA GLY A 17 7.71 -9.19 12.30
C GLY A 17 6.42 -9.20 13.12
N GLY A 18 6.31 -10.11 14.09
CA GLY A 18 5.16 -10.17 15.00
C GLY A 18 5.04 -8.92 15.90
N MET A 19 6.16 -8.41 16.42
CA MET A 19 6.16 -7.17 17.19
C MET A 19 5.80 -5.96 16.33
N GLN A 20 6.29 -5.91 15.10
CA GLN A 20 5.96 -4.83 14.16
C GLN A 20 4.46 -4.84 13.82
N ASP A 21 3.86 -6.01 13.56
CA ASP A 21 2.41 -6.10 13.30
C ASP A 21 1.58 -5.63 14.49
N ILE A 22 1.96 -6.01 15.72
CA ILE A 22 1.28 -5.54 16.93
C ILE A 22 1.44 -4.01 17.09
N TYR A 23 2.65 -3.49 16.87
CA TYR A 23 2.91 -2.05 16.95
C TYR A 23 2.08 -1.28 15.94
N ASP A 24 2.03 -1.70 14.68
CA ASP A 24 1.29 -1.04 13.61
C ASP A 24 -0.22 -0.99 13.93
N ARG A 25 -0.78 -2.07 14.51
CA ARG A 25 -2.17 -2.09 14.98
C ARG A 25 -2.43 -1.10 16.11
N VAL A 26 -1.53 -1.05 17.11
CA VAL A 26 -1.65 -0.12 18.24
C VAL A 26 -1.55 1.32 17.76
N VAL A 27 -0.60 1.63 16.88
CA VAL A 27 -0.46 2.95 16.25
C VAL A 27 -1.74 3.31 15.49
N GLY A 28 -2.33 2.35 14.77
CA GLY A 28 -3.63 2.53 14.11
C GLY A 28 -4.73 2.94 15.08
N TYR A 29 -4.89 2.24 16.21
CA TYR A 29 -5.89 2.57 17.23
C TYR A 29 -5.64 3.93 17.88
N VAL A 30 -4.40 4.25 18.23
CA VAL A 30 -4.02 5.54 18.80
C VAL A 30 -4.31 6.67 17.81
N SER A 31 -4.04 6.46 16.52
CA SER A 31 -4.34 7.44 15.46
C SER A 31 -5.84 7.74 15.37
N VAL A 32 -6.70 6.72 15.45
CA VAL A 32 -8.16 6.90 15.45
C VAL A 32 -8.60 7.72 16.67
N ILE A 33 -8.12 7.36 17.87
CA ILE A 33 -8.46 8.08 19.10
C ILE A 33 -8.02 9.55 19.01
N ASN A 34 -6.78 9.80 18.60
CA ASN A 34 -6.24 11.16 18.44
C ASN A 34 -7.05 11.97 17.43
N THR A 35 -7.45 11.35 16.32
CA THR A 35 -8.28 12.02 15.30
C THR A 35 -9.63 12.42 15.87
N LEU A 36 -10.28 11.54 16.64
CA LEU A 36 -11.56 11.84 17.31
C LEU A 36 -11.41 12.96 18.34
N MET A 37 -10.32 12.95 19.13
CA MET A 37 -10.04 14.01 20.09
C MET A 37 -9.86 15.37 19.40
N LEU A 38 -9.05 15.42 18.33
CA LEU A 38 -8.85 16.64 17.55
C LEU A 38 -10.14 17.13 16.91
N ALA A 39 -10.94 16.23 16.34
CA ALA A 39 -12.23 16.56 15.76
C ALA A 39 -13.19 17.13 16.82
N GLY A 40 -13.23 16.55 18.02
CA GLY A 40 -14.04 17.04 19.14
C GLY A 40 -13.59 18.42 19.63
N VAL A 41 -12.28 18.63 19.79
CA VAL A 41 -11.70 19.93 20.15
C VAL A 41 -12.01 20.97 19.08
N PHE A 42 -11.86 20.63 17.81
CA PHE A 42 -12.17 21.52 16.69
C PHE A 42 -13.65 21.90 16.68
N TYR A 43 -14.56 20.94 16.87
CA TYR A 43 -15.99 21.21 16.94
C TYR A 43 -16.31 22.19 18.09
N ASN A 44 -15.77 21.96 19.28
CA ASN A 44 -16.05 22.80 20.44
C ASN A 44 -15.42 24.21 20.33
N THR A 45 -14.22 24.30 19.77
CA THR A 45 -13.45 25.57 19.74
C THR A 45 -13.80 26.43 18.54
N VAL A 46 -14.09 25.83 17.38
CA VAL A 46 -14.34 26.54 16.13
C VAL A 46 -15.83 26.55 15.80
N ILE A 47 -16.48 25.39 15.76
CA ILE A 47 -17.83 25.28 15.21
C ILE A 47 -18.86 25.95 16.12
N ILE A 48 -18.88 25.60 17.41
CA ILE A 48 -19.84 26.16 18.38
C ILE A 48 -19.65 27.67 18.56
N LYS A 49 -18.39 28.15 18.50
CA LYS A 49 -18.08 29.57 18.75
C LYS A 49 -18.29 30.46 17.51
N THR A 50 -18.58 29.88 16.36
CA THR A 50 -18.70 30.61 15.10
C THR A 50 -20.17 30.74 14.69
N PRO A 51 -20.76 31.95 14.74
CA PRO A 51 -22.19 32.13 14.54
C PRO A 51 -22.74 31.63 13.20
N TRP A 52 -21.95 31.73 12.12
CA TRP A 52 -22.37 31.25 10.79
C TRP A 52 -22.30 29.72 10.63
N LEU A 53 -21.78 29.00 11.64
CA LEU A 53 -21.72 27.53 11.69
C LEU A 53 -22.74 26.92 12.65
N ASN A 54 -23.64 27.73 13.21
CA ASN A 54 -24.68 27.27 14.16
C ASN A 54 -25.62 26.19 13.60
N TRP A 55 -25.71 26.04 12.27
CA TRP A 55 -26.48 24.98 11.61
C TRP A 55 -25.78 23.61 11.66
N MET A 56 -24.49 23.57 12.00
CA MET A 56 -23.69 22.36 11.96
C MET A 56 -23.76 21.63 13.30
N SER A 57 -24.71 20.70 13.40
CA SER A 57 -24.85 19.81 14.55
C SER A 57 -23.75 18.74 14.61
N VAL A 58 -23.54 18.13 15.78
CA VAL A 58 -22.53 17.07 15.97
C VAL A 58 -22.70 15.91 14.96
N PRO A 59 -23.92 15.37 14.72
CA PRO A 59 -24.10 14.31 13.74
C PRO A 59 -23.72 14.73 12.32
N LEU A 60 -24.05 15.98 11.93
CA LEU A 60 -23.73 16.50 10.61
C LEU A 60 -22.22 16.71 10.44
N PHE A 61 -21.55 17.22 11.47
CA PHE A 61 -20.10 17.37 11.48
C PHE A 61 -19.39 16.01 11.30
N ILE A 62 -19.84 14.97 12.02
CA ILE A 62 -19.31 13.61 11.86
C ILE A 62 -19.58 13.09 10.45
N ALA A 63 -20.79 13.28 9.91
CA ALA A 63 -21.14 12.84 8.56
C ALA A 63 -20.25 13.50 7.49
N ILE A 64 -20.02 14.82 7.58
CA ILE A 64 -19.11 15.55 6.70
C ILE A 64 -17.67 15.01 6.83
N GLY A 65 -17.22 14.74 8.06
CA GLY A 65 -15.91 14.14 8.32
C GLY A 65 -15.75 12.78 7.62
N VAL A 66 -16.73 11.89 7.77
CA VAL A 66 -16.74 10.57 7.13
C VAL A 66 -16.72 10.70 5.60
N VAL A 67 -17.57 11.56 5.02
CA VAL A 67 -17.61 11.80 3.57
C VAL A 67 -16.27 12.35 3.06
N THR A 68 -15.64 13.26 3.82
CA THR A 68 -14.34 13.84 3.47
C THR A 68 -13.25 12.77 3.46
N VAL A 69 -13.16 11.97 4.52
CA VAL A 69 -12.20 10.86 4.60
C VAL A 69 -12.41 9.85 3.47
N PHE A 70 -13.66 9.52 3.17
CA PHE A 70 -13.98 8.60 2.08
C PHE A 70 -13.57 9.16 0.71
N THR A 71 -13.84 10.44 0.46
CA THR A 71 -13.46 11.11 -0.78
C THR A 71 -11.95 11.16 -0.96
N LEU A 72 -11.21 11.49 0.10
CA LEU A 72 -9.75 11.46 0.10
C LEU A 72 -9.22 10.04 -0.15
N SER A 73 -9.84 9.03 0.47
CA SER A 73 -9.47 7.62 0.28
C SER A 73 -9.64 7.18 -1.18
N VAL A 74 -10.72 7.58 -1.84
CA VAL A 74 -10.94 7.29 -3.27
C VAL A 74 -9.88 7.97 -4.14
N LEU A 75 -9.50 9.22 -3.84
CA LEU A 75 -8.43 9.91 -4.55
C LEU A 75 -7.08 9.22 -4.39
N VAL A 76 -6.74 8.82 -3.16
CA VAL A 76 -5.53 8.04 -2.86
C VAL A 76 -5.52 6.75 -3.68
N TRP A 77 -6.63 6.02 -3.67
CA TRP A 77 -6.76 4.74 -4.37
C TRP A 77 -6.63 4.88 -5.89
N LYS A 78 -7.27 5.90 -6.49
CA LYS A 78 -7.24 6.09 -7.95
C LYS A 78 -5.96 6.74 -8.46
N LEU A 79 -5.36 7.67 -7.71
CA LEU A 79 -4.27 8.51 -8.21
C LEU A 79 -2.93 8.14 -7.59
N ILE A 80 -2.88 7.95 -6.27
CA ILE A 80 -1.63 7.83 -5.54
C ILE A 80 -1.11 6.40 -5.59
N ILE A 81 -1.94 5.41 -5.29
CA ILE A 81 -1.51 3.99 -5.23
C ILE A 81 -0.93 3.53 -6.59
N PRO A 82 -1.58 3.76 -7.75
CA PRO A 82 -1.03 3.31 -9.02
C PRO A 82 0.32 3.97 -9.34
N ARG A 83 0.47 5.26 -9.03
CA ARG A 83 1.72 6.00 -9.23
C ARG A 83 2.82 5.51 -8.30
N MET A 84 2.49 5.24 -7.04
CA MET A 84 3.42 4.70 -6.06
C MET A 84 3.93 3.32 -6.48
N ILE A 85 3.03 2.44 -6.95
CA ILE A 85 3.40 1.12 -7.47
C ILE A 85 4.27 1.26 -8.72
N ALA A 86 3.89 2.11 -9.68
CA ALA A 86 4.69 2.35 -10.89
C ALA A 86 6.09 2.87 -10.57
N TYR A 87 6.20 3.79 -9.61
CA TYR A 87 7.47 4.32 -9.14
C TYR A 87 8.31 3.27 -8.42
N SER A 88 7.70 2.49 -7.51
CA SER A 88 8.37 1.38 -6.82
C SER A 88 8.89 0.34 -7.80
N ASN A 89 8.08 -0.03 -8.81
CA ASN A 89 8.48 -0.93 -9.88
C ASN A 89 9.61 -0.36 -10.72
N TYR A 90 9.57 0.94 -11.05
CA TYR A 90 10.65 1.61 -11.78
C TYR A 90 11.95 1.63 -10.97
N GLN A 91 11.88 1.98 -9.68
CA GLN A 91 13.04 1.96 -8.80
C GLN A 91 13.60 0.55 -8.63
N GLY A 92 12.74 -0.44 -8.41
CA GLY A 92 13.13 -1.84 -8.40
C GLY A 92 13.79 -2.25 -9.72
N TYR A 93 13.25 -1.86 -10.87
CA TYR A 93 13.82 -2.22 -12.16
C TYR A 93 15.17 -1.54 -12.44
N LYS A 94 15.36 -0.30 -11.96
CA LYS A 94 16.55 0.53 -12.21
C LYS A 94 17.70 0.24 -11.25
N HIS A 95 17.41 -0.14 -10.00
CA HIS A 95 18.41 -0.46 -8.99
C HIS A 95 18.46 -1.96 -8.74
N SER A 96 19.25 -2.66 -9.57
CA SER A 96 19.78 -4.02 -9.36
C SER A 96 18.87 -5.01 -8.64
N ASN A 97 17.58 -5.05 -9.01
CA ASN A 97 16.65 -6.02 -8.42
C ASN A 97 17.01 -7.43 -8.89
N PRO A 98 17.37 -8.35 -7.98
CA PRO A 98 17.71 -9.73 -8.33
C PRO A 98 16.55 -10.44 -9.06
N LEU A 99 15.31 -10.02 -8.82
CA LEU A 99 14.14 -10.55 -9.54
C LEU A 99 14.20 -10.26 -11.05
N LYS A 100 14.83 -9.16 -11.48
CA LYS A 100 14.99 -8.85 -12.91
C LYS A 100 15.93 -9.85 -13.58
N GLU A 101 17.04 -10.15 -12.92
CA GLU A 101 18.03 -11.12 -13.43
C GLU A 101 17.42 -12.53 -13.49
N ASP A 102 16.62 -12.91 -12.49
CA ASP A 102 15.91 -14.19 -12.47
C ASP A 102 14.84 -14.28 -13.55
N VAL A 103 14.07 -13.21 -13.79
CA VAL A 103 13.08 -13.14 -14.87
C VAL A 103 13.74 -13.24 -16.25
N GLN A 104 14.86 -12.55 -16.47
CA GLN A 104 15.61 -12.65 -17.72
C GLN A 104 16.16 -14.07 -17.95
N LYS A 105 16.71 -14.69 -16.90
CA LYS A 105 17.16 -16.09 -16.97
C LYS A 105 16.02 -17.09 -17.21
N LEU A 106 14.82 -16.81 -16.69
CA LEU A 106 13.63 -17.61 -16.95
C LEU A 106 13.18 -17.47 -18.40
N ASP A 107 13.17 -16.25 -18.93
CA ASP A 107 12.80 -15.97 -20.32
C ASP A 107 13.77 -16.63 -21.31
N GLU A 108 15.08 -16.54 -21.07
CA GLU A 108 16.10 -17.24 -21.86
C GLU A 108 15.90 -18.76 -21.85
N LYS A 109 15.58 -19.35 -20.70
CA LYS A 109 15.31 -20.79 -20.60
C LYS A 109 14.03 -21.17 -21.33
N LEU A 110 12.99 -20.35 -21.25
CA LEU A 110 11.74 -20.56 -21.97
C LEU A 110 11.97 -20.52 -23.48
N ASN A 111 12.73 -19.55 -23.98
CA ASN A 111 13.10 -19.44 -25.39
C ASN A 111 13.93 -20.64 -25.87
N LEU A 112 14.90 -21.09 -25.06
CA LEU A 112 15.65 -22.33 -25.35
C LEU A 112 14.73 -23.54 -25.43
N ILE A 113 13.84 -23.72 -24.45
CA ILE A 113 12.89 -24.83 -24.40
C ILE A 113 11.94 -24.79 -25.60
N MET A 114 11.39 -23.62 -25.97
CA MET A 114 10.55 -23.47 -27.17
C MET A 114 11.31 -23.80 -28.46
N LYS A 115 12.56 -23.36 -28.58
CA LYS A 115 13.43 -23.66 -29.72
C LYS A 115 13.73 -25.16 -29.83
N TYR A 116 14.02 -25.84 -28.72
CA TYR A 116 14.21 -27.29 -28.69
C TYR A 116 12.92 -28.07 -29.01
N MET A 117 11.76 -27.56 -28.58
CA MET A 117 10.46 -28.16 -28.86
C MET A 117 9.87 -27.75 -30.22
N LYS A 118 10.57 -26.91 -31.01
CA LYS A 118 10.10 -26.35 -32.29
C LYS A 118 8.70 -25.72 -32.21
N LEU A 119 8.40 -25.06 -31.11
CA LEU A 119 7.08 -24.43 -30.86
C LEU A 119 6.96 -23.00 -31.43
N ASP A 120 8.05 -22.45 -31.99
CA ASP A 120 8.10 -21.08 -32.54
C ASP A 120 7.14 -20.84 -33.72
N GLU A 121 6.63 -21.88 -34.36
CA GLU A 121 5.84 -21.74 -35.60
C GLU A 121 4.36 -21.35 -35.39
N LYS A 122 3.90 -21.17 -34.14
CA LYS A 122 2.47 -20.92 -33.83
C LYS A 122 2.14 -19.61 -33.15
N ARG A 123 3.11 -18.71 -32.94
CA ARG A 123 2.86 -17.44 -32.24
C ARG A 123 2.56 -16.24 -33.15
N ASP A 124 2.53 -16.43 -34.47
CA ASP A 124 2.22 -15.41 -35.49
C ASP A 124 0.82 -15.58 -36.11
N ASN A 125 -0.22 -15.81 -35.29
CA ASN A 125 -1.63 -15.62 -35.69
C ASN A 125 -2.44 -14.96 -34.57
#